data_AF-A0A9J5VZ84-F1
#
_entry.id   AF-A0A9J5VZ84-F1
#
_cell.length_a   1.000
_cell.length_b   1.000
_cell.length_c   1.000
_cell.angle_alpha   90.00
_cell.angle_beta   90.00
_cell.angle_gamma   90.00
#
_symmetry.space_group_name_H-M   'P 1'
#
loop_
_entity.id
_entity.type
_entity.pdbx_description
1 polymer ?
#
loop_
_entity_poly.entity_id
_entity_poly.type
_entity_poly.pdbx_seq_one_letter_code
_entity_poly.pdbx_strand_id
1 'polypeptide(L)'
;MHPYCSDYYKPDALAKTYEIPMVPMPNKEDWSAPDDVIAETVYPPRYRRLVGRPRKRRKKNADEKIIVNTNCCRQCGQEGHNRRTCTFFPKEK
;
A
#
# COMPACT_ATOMS: atom_id res chain seq x y z
N MET A 1 13.68 34.54 -26.64
CA MET A 1 12.33 34.00 -26.43
C MET A 1 12.47 32.50 -26.25
N HIS A 2 12.45 32.01 -25.01
CA HIS A 2 12.46 30.57 -24.78
C HIS A 2 11.05 30.04 -25.02
N PRO A 3 10.90 28.89 -25.71
CA PRO A 3 9.61 28.25 -25.86
C PRO A 3 8.96 28.06 -24.48
N TYR A 4 7.70 28.47 -24.36
CA TYR A 4 6.92 28.34 -23.12
C TYR A 4 6.81 26.87 -22.67
N CYS A 5 6.92 25.94 -23.61
CA CYS A 5 6.79 24.51 -23.37
C CYS A 5 7.96 23.74 -23.99
N SER A 6 8.49 22.77 -23.24
CA SER A 6 9.48 21.81 -23.73
C SER A 6 8.91 20.97 -24.86
N ASP A 7 9.75 20.60 -25.82
CA ASP A 7 9.39 19.71 -26.93
C ASP A 7 8.86 18.36 -26.45
N TYR A 8 9.19 17.96 -25.22
CA TYR A 8 8.68 16.75 -24.58
C TYR A 8 7.16 16.71 -24.47
N TYR A 9 6.50 17.86 -24.35
CA TYR A 9 5.04 17.95 -24.21
C TYR A 9 4.32 18.09 -25.56
N LYS A 10 5.03 17.97 -26.68
CA LYS A 10 4.41 18.03 -28.01
C LYS A 10 3.74 16.68 -28.35
N PRO A 11 2.65 16.69 -29.12
CA PRO A 11 1.95 15.47 -29.55
C PRO A 11 2.87 14.43 -30.19
N ASP A 12 3.84 14.88 -31.00
CA ASP A 12 4.80 14.00 -31.67
C ASP A 12 5.68 13.23 -30.68
N ALA A 13 6.10 13.88 -29.59
CA ALA A 13 6.91 13.24 -28.55
C ALA A 13 6.08 12.20 -27.78
N LEU A 14 4.81 12.51 -27.51
CA LEU A 14 3.87 11.57 -26.90
C LEU A 14 3.63 10.35 -27.78
N ALA A 15 3.33 10.58 -29.07
CA ALA A 15 3.10 9.51 -30.04
C ALA A 15 4.32 8.59 -30.17
N LYS A 16 5.53 9.16 -30.28
CA LYS A 16 6.80 8.40 -30.33
C LYS A 16 7.06 7.60 -29.07
N THR A 17 6.73 8.14 -27.89
CA THR A 17 6.91 7.44 -26.61
C THR A 17 6.07 6.16 -26.53
N TYR A 18 4.86 6.19 -27.10
CA TYR A 18 3.94 5.06 -27.12
C TYR A 18 3.87 4.36 -28.49
N GLU A 19 4.83 4.61 -29.38
CA GLU A 19 4.88 4.00 -30.72
C GLU A 19 5.18 2.49 -30.64
N ILE A 20 5.80 2.04 -29.55
CA ILE A 20 6.13 0.64 -29.34
C ILE A 20 4.83 -0.19 -29.33
N PRO A 21 4.65 -1.13 -30.27
CA PRO A 21 3.45 -1.93 -30.34
C PRO A 21 3.38 -2.85 -29.11
N MET A 22 2.28 -2.75 -28.36
CA MET A 22 1.95 -3.74 -27.33
C MET A 22 1.35 -4.96 -28.04
N VAL A 23 2.20 -5.93 -28.37
CA VAL A 23 1.74 -7.19 -28.96
C VAL A 23 0.88 -7.91 -27.93
N PRO A 24 -0.33 -8.37 -28.29
CA PRO A 24 -1.15 -9.15 -27.38
C PRO A 24 -0.45 -10.45 -27.02
N MET A 25 -0.64 -10.91 -25.78
CA MET A 25 -0.16 -12.23 -25.37
C MET A 25 -0.86 -13.30 -26.24
N PRO A 26 -0.12 -14.25 -26.85
CA PRO A 26 -0.72 -15.32 -27.62
C PRO A 26 -1.63 -16.21 -26.75
N ASN A 27 -2.56 -16.95 -27.37
CA ASN A 27 -3.42 -17.86 -26.62
C ASN A 27 -2.61 -19.00 -26.02
N LYS A 28 -3.13 -19.63 -24.96
CA LYS A 28 -2.46 -20.77 -24.30
C LYS A 28 -2.14 -21.91 -25.27
N GLU A 29 -2.97 -22.09 -26.31
CA GLU A 29 -2.78 -23.12 -27.35
C GLU A 29 -1.57 -22.84 -28.26
N ASP A 30 -1.18 -21.57 -28.40
CA ASP A 30 -0.07 -21.13 -29.23
C ASP A 30 1.28 -21.14 -28.47
N TRP A 31 1.28 -21.51 -27.18
CA TRP A 31 2.49 -21.49 -26.36
C TRP A 31 3.34 -22.74 -26.62
N SER A 32 4.44 -22.59 -27.34
CA SER A 32 5.48 -23.62 -27.43
C SER A 32 6.39 -23.58 -26.19
N ALA A 33 6.08 -24.37 -25.17
CA ALA A 33 6.98 -24.56 -24.04
C ALA A 33 8.05 -25.62 -24.37
N PRO A 34 9.32 -25.44 -23.97
CA PRO A 34 10.33 -26.49 -24.05
C PRO A 34 9.91 -27.75 -23.27
N ASP A 35 10.31 -28.92 -23.75
CA ASP A 35 9.95 -30.21 -23.12
C ASP A 35 10.36 -30.27 -21.64
N ASP A 36 11.49 -29.65 -21.27
CA ASP A 36 11.96 -29.56 -19.89
C ASP A 36 10.99 -28.82 -18.97
N VAL A 37 10.34 -27.76 -19.47
CA VAL A 37 9.37 -26.95 -18.71
C VAL A 37 8.04 -27.69 -18.57
N ILE A 38 7.65 -28.45 -19.60
CA ILE A 38 6.43 -29.28 -19.57
C ILE A 38 6.61 -30.46 -18.61
N ALA A 39 7.82 -31.03 -18.55
CA ALA A 39 8.17 -32.12 -17.65
C ALA A 39 8.35 -31.67 -16.20
N GLU A 40 8.66 -30.39 -15.97
CA GLU A 40 8.87 -29.86 -14.63
C GLU A 40 7.55 -29.79 -13.83
N THR A 41 7.48 -30.57 -12.75
CA THR A 41 6.38 -30.47 -11.80
C THR A 41 6.68 -29.40 -10.74
N VAL A 42 6.06 -28.24 -10.88
CA VAL A 42 6.16 -27.16 -9.88
C VAL A 42 5.25 -27.46 -8.70
N TYR A 43 5.84 -27.81 -7.55
CA TYR A 43 5.11 -27.95 -6.31
C TYR A 43 4.91 -26.61 -5.62
N PRO A 44 3.79 -26.41 -4.91
CA PRO A 44 3.64 -25.25 -4.05
C PRO A 44 4.78 -25.23 -3.01
N PRO A 45 5.19 -24.03 -2.54
CA PRO A 45 6.16 -23.94 -1.47
C PRO A 45 5.68 -24.76 -0.28
N ARG A 46 6.61 -25.48 0.37
CA ARG A 46 6.31 -26.30 1.55
C ARG A 46 5.83 -25.40 2.69
N TYR A 47 4.52 -25.26 2.80
CA TYR A 47 3.89 -24.50 3.86
C TYR A 47 3.70 -25.37 5.10
N ARG A 48 4.28 -24.98 6.23
CA ARG A 48 3.94 -25.52 7.55
C ARG A 48 3.14 -24.47 8.31
N ARG A 49 1.93 -24.84 8.72
CA ARG A 49 1.17 -24.03 9.67
C ARG A 49 1.91 -24.04 11.01
N LEU A 50 2.22 -22.87 11.55
CA LEU A 50 2.81 -22.76 12.87
C LEU A 50 1.91 -23.43 13.91
N VAL A 51 2.52 -24.09 14.89
CA VAL A 51 1.81 -24.71 16.01
C VAL A 51 1.09 -23.62 16.80
N GLY A 52 -0.19 -23.85 17.10
CA GLY A 52 -1.02 -22.96 17.90
C GLY A 52 -2.16 -22.28 17.13
N ARG A 53 -2.95 -21.50 17.87
CA ARG A 53 -4.12 -20.80 17.35
C ARG A 53 -3.69 -19.65 16.43
N PRO A 54 -4.28 -19.49 15.23
CA PRO A 54 -4.05 -18.31 14.40
C PRO A 54 -4.32 -17.03 15.19
N ARG A 55 -3.47 -16.02 15.00
CA ARG A 55 -3.65 -14.71 15.63
C ARG A 55 -4.95 -14.09 15.14
N LYS A 56 -5.78 -13.57 16.05
CA LYS A 56 -7.01 -12.85 15.69
C LYS A 56 -6.72 -11.47 15.09
N ARG A 57 -5.58 -10.87 15.44
CA ARG A 57 -5.15 -9.55 14.94
C ARG A 57 -3.98 -9.70 13.97
N ARG A 58 -3.97 -8.86 12.93
CA ARG A 58 -2.85 -8.75 11.98
C ARG A 58 -1.55 -8.32 12.68
N LYS A 59 -0.41 -8.71 12.11
CA LYS A 59 0.89 -8.14 12.49
C LYS A 59 0.98 -6.74 11.89
N LYS A 60 1.41 -5.75 12.68
CA LYS A 60 1.73 -4.42 12.17
C LYS A 60 3.17 -4.39 11.65
N ASN A 61 3.41 -3.68 10.56
CA ASN A 61 4.77 -3.45 10.05
C ASN A 61 5.54 -2.46 10.95
N ALA A 62 6.87 -2.44 10.84
CA ALA A 62 7.72 -1.60 11.68
C ALA A 62 7.38 -0.10 11.54
N ASP A 63 6.99 0.32 10.34
CA ASP A 63 6.66 1.71 10.00
C ASP A 63 5.23 2.12 10.39
N GLU A 64 4.41 1.18 10.88
CA GLU A 64 3.05 1.50 11.29
C GLU A 64 3.04 2.19 12.65
N LYS A 65 2.65 3.47 12.66
CA LYS A 65 2.45 4.23 13.90
C LYS A 65 1.44 3.51 14.80
N ILE A 66 1.88 3.20 16.02
CA ILE A 66 0.99 2.76 17.09
C ILE A 66 0.27 4.01 17.58
N ILE A 67 -0.91 4.29 17.03
CA ILE A 67 -1.81 5.30 17.58
C ILE A 67 -2.35 4.73 18.89
N VAL A 68 -1.68 5.04 19.99
CA VAL A 68 -2.28 4.96 21.32
C VAL A 68 -3.18 6.18 21.40
N ASN A 69 -4.49 5.99 21.35
CA ASN A 69 -5.42 7.08 21.64
C ASN A 69 -5.27 7.40 23.13
N THR A 70 -4.38 8.33 23.45
CA THR A 70 -4.37 8.90 24.78
C THR A 70 -5.57 9.84 24.86
N ASN A 71 -6.60 9.40 25.58
CA ASN A 71 -7.79 10.20 25.77
C ASN A 71 -7.40 11.43 26.59
N CYS A 72 -7.24 12.56 25.91
CA CYS A 72 -7.04 13.86 26.52
C CYS A 72 -8.39 14.57 26.73
N CYS A 73 -8.50 15.27 27.85
CA CYS A 73 -9.69 16.04 28.16
C CYS A 73 -9.81 17.26 27.23
N ARG A 74 -10.93 17.41 26.52
CA ARG A 74 -11.17 18.57 25.63
C ARG A 74 -11.24 19.93 26.33
N GLN A 75 -11.44 19.94 27.66
CA GLN A 75 -11.56 21.16 28.45
C GLN A 75 -10.19 21.66 28.94
N CYS A 76 -9.34 20.77 29.46
CA CYS A 76 -8.05 21.14 30.09
C CYS A 76 -6.82 20.55 29.39
N GLY A 77 -6.99 19.73 28.36
CA GLY A 77 -5.92 19.08 27.60
C GLY A 77 -5.21 17.92 28.32
N GLN A 78 -5.51 17.67 29.60
CA GLN A 78 -4.82 16.65 30.40
C GLN A 78 -5.35 15.24 30.11
N GLU A 79 -4.45 14.26 30.21
CA GLU A 79 -4.75 12.85 30.00
C GLU A 79 -5.41 12.22 31.24
N GLY A 80 -6.05 11.06 31.08
CA GLY A 80 -6.56 10.26 32.20
C GLY A 80 -7.99 10.58 32.65
N HIS A 81 -8.65 11.58 32.06
CA HIS A 81 -10.05 11.88 32.33
C HIS A 81 -10.77 12.48 31.11
N ASN A 82 -12.10 12.53 31.13
CA ASN A 82 -12.92 13.10 30.06
C ASN A 82 -13.51 14.45 30.47
N ARG A 83 -14.17 15.15 29.53
CA ARG A 83 -14.79 16.46 29.81
C ARG A 83 -15.82 16.42 30.95
N ARG A 84 -16.54 15.29 31.14
CA ARG A 84 -17.57 15.16 32.18
C ARG A 84 -16.97 15.07 33.58
N THR A 85 -15.74 14.56 33.71
CA THR A 85 -15.02 14.42 34.98
C THR A 85 -13.90 15.44 35.14
N CYS A 86 -13.91 16.51 34.34
CA CYS A 86 -12.89 17.54 34.40
C CYS A 86 -13.15 18.52 35.55
N THR A 87 -12.14 18.71 36.39
CA THR A 87 -12.16 19.65 37.53
C THR A 87 -11.59 21.03 37.18
N PHE A 88 -11.31 21.30 35.90
CA PHE A 88 -10.79 22.59 35.45
C PHE A 88 -11.92 23.60 35.32
N PHE A 89 -11.85 24.66 36.14
CA PHE A 89 -12.74 25.81 36.07
C PHE A 89 -12.06 26.94 35.28
N PRO A 90 -12.62 27.39 34.13
CA PRO A 90 -12.08 28.54 33.42
C PRO A 90 -12.25 29.79 34.29
N LYS A 91 -11.15 30.53 34.51
CA LYS A 91 -11.22 31.85 35.15
C LYS A 91 -11.79 32.83 34.11
N GLU A 92 -12.90 33.48 34.44
CA GLU A 92 -13.47 34.56 33.63
C GLU A 92 -12.46 35.73 33.53
N LYS A 93 -12.46 36.41 32.37
CA LYS A 93 -11.69 37.64 32.13
C LYS A 93 -12.47 38.85 32.59
#